data_AF-A0A1H4UG36-F1
#
_entry.id   AF-A0A1H4UG36-F1
#
_cell.length_a   1.000
_cell.length_b   1.000
_cell.length_c   1.000
_cell.angle_alpha   90.00
_cell.angle_beta   90.00
_cell.angle_gamma   90.00
#
_symmetry.space_group_name_H-M   'P 1'
#
loop_
_entity.id
_entity.type
_entity.pdbx_description
1 polymer ?
#
loop_
_entity_poly.entity_id
_entity_poly.type
_entity_poly.pdbx_seq_one_letter_code
_entity_poly.pdbx_strand_id
1 'polypeptide(L)'
;MRILITGSRFWSDRAAVETALRYVAAGLVPEAVTVVHGACPYGGADTIAGDIAARWGCAVDEHPADWDMFGKAAGPIRNQEMVDLGADVCLAFPETGSRGTWDCVRRAENAGIPVGVDYTAIPVPTNAVRLARDVATGNLVQIPWTPLQTNHT
;
A
#
# COMPACT_ATOMS: atom_id res chain seq x y z
N MET A 1 -10.51 2.25 -2.36
CA MET A 1 -9.47 2.14 -1.33
C MET A 1 -8.12 2.34 -1.98
N ARG A 2 -7.34 3.31 -1.54
CA ARG A 2 -5.98 3.60 -1.99
C ARG A 2 -4.99 3.07 -0.95
N ILE A 3 -4.21 2.07 -1.32
CA ILE A 3 -3.22 1.43 -0.45
C ILE A 3 -1.84 1.89 -0.92
N LEU A 4 -1.16 2.69 -0.11
CA LEU A 4 0.21 3.10 -0.38
C LEU A 4 1.17 1.99 0.04
N ILE A 5 2.06 1.60 -0.88
CA ILE A 5 3.16 0.67 -0.64
C ILE A 5 4.47 1.43 -0.71
N THR A 6 5.34 1.16 0.26
CA THR A 6 6.73 1.60 0.24
C THR A 6 7.62 0.50 0.82
N GLY A 7 8.77 0.23 0.23
CA GLY A 7 9.66 -0.77 0.82
C GLY A 7 11.07 -0.80 0.25
N SER A 8 11.90 -1.66 0.84
CA SER A 8 13.27 -1.87 0.38
C SER A 8 13.27 -2.36 -1.06
N ARG A 9 14.22 -1.86 -1.85
CA ARG A 9 14.55 -2.40 -3.18
C ARG A 9 15.11 -3.83 -3.13
N PHE A 10 15.54 -4.28 -1.95
CA PHE A 10 16.04 -5.65 -1.72
C PHE A 10 14.99 -6.55 -1.06
N TRP A 11 13.80 -6.02 -0.76
CA TRP A 11 12.72 -6.82 -0.21
C TRP A 11 12.38 -7.99 -1.14
N SER A 12 12.40 -9.21 -0.60
CA SER A 12 12.20 -10.43 -1.40
C SER A 12 11.04 -11.29 -0.92
N ASP A 13 10.52 -11.04 0.29
CA ASP A 13 9.38 -11.78 0.82
C ASP A 13 8.08 -11.32 0.16
N ARG A 14 7.73 -12.00 -0.94
CA ARG A 14 6.48 -11.78 -1.65
C ARG A 14 5.25 -12.13 -0.81
N ALA A 15 5.34 -13.17 0.03
CA ALA A 15 4.21 -13.66 0.80
C ALA A 15 3.80 -12.63 1.87
N ALA A 16 4.77 -11.93 2.46
CA ALA A 16 4.53 -10.81 3.36
C ALA A 16 3.72 -9.69 2.69
N VAL A 17 4.13 -9.24 1.50
CA VAL A 17 3.40 -8.19 0.75
C VAL A 17 2.00 -8.66 0.37
N GLU A 18 1.88 -9.88 -0.11
CA GLU A 18 0.60 -10.47 -0.49
C GLU A 18 -0.35 -10.58 0.71
N THR A 19 0.14 -11.01 1.85
CA THR A 19 -0.65 -11.18 3.08
C THR A 19 -1.18 -9.83 3.57
N ALA A 20 -0.31 -8.82 3.63
CA ALA A 20 -0.71 -7.48 4.05
C ALA A 20 -1.75 -6.86 3.09
N LEU A 21 -1.57 -7.02 1.77
CA LEU A 21 -2.54 -6.58 0.77
C LEU A 21 -3.88 -7.32 0.91
N ARG A 22 -3.88 -8.65 1.03
CA ARG A 22 -5.11 -9.44 1.20
C ARG A 22 -5.90 -9.00 2.42
N TYR A 23 -5.21 -8.71 3.50
CA TYR A 23 -5.85 -8.33 4.75
C TYR A 23 -6.53 -6.96 4.65
N VAL A 24 -5.80 -5.95 4.17
CA VAL A 24 -6.33 -4.60 4.03
C VAL A 24 -7.46 -4.55 3.00
N ALA A 25 -7.26 -5.24 1.86
CA ALA A 25 -8.22 -5.29 0.77
C ALA A 25 -9.33 -6.33 0.96
N ALA A 26 -9.38 -7.03 2.11
CA ALA A 26 -10.34 -8.09 2.34
C ALA A 26 -11.78 -7.60 2.09
N GLY A 27 -12.59 -8.42 1.41
CA GLY A 27 -13.99 -8.11 1.13
C GLY A 27 -14.22 -6.99 0.11
N LEU A 28 -13.17 -6.40 -0.47
CA LEU A 28 -13.26 -5.49 -1.60
C LEU A 28 -13.18 -6.27 -2.92
N VAL A 29 -13.92 -5.79 -3.92
CA VAL A 29 -13.69 -6.20 -5.31
C VAL A 29 -12.42 -5.52 -5.83
N PRO A 30 -11.64 -6.15 -6.73
CA PRO A 30 -10.37 -5.60 -7.21
C PRO A 30 -10.48 -4.18 -7.78
N GLU A 31 -11.56 -3.87 -8.49
CA GLU A 31 -11.79 -2.56 -9.12
C GLU A 31 -11.99 -1.44 -8.09
N ALA A 32 -12.29 -1.78 -6.84
CA ALA A 32 -12.40 -0.83 -5.73
C ALA A 32 -11.05 -0.56 -5.03
N VAL A 33 -9.96 -1.19 -5.48
CA VAL A 33 -8.62 -1.10 -4.87
C VAL A 33 -7.63 -0.50 -5.85
N THR A 34 -6.90 0.51 -5.37
CA THR A 34 -5.74 1.09 -6.06
C THR A 34 -4.51 0.88 -5.19
N VAL A 35 -3.48 0.26 -5.76
CA VAL A 35 -2.18 0.10 -5.10
C VAL A 35 -1.23 1.16 -5.65
N VAL A 36 -0.78 2.05 -4.76
CA VAL A 36 0.12 3.16 -5.07
C VAL A 36 1.54 2.79 -4.66
N HIS A 37 2.55 2.94 -5.51
CA HIS A 37 3.95 2.67 -5.14
C HIS A 37 4.96 3.49 -5.93
N GLY A 38 6.22 3.48 -5.49
CA GLY A 38 7.29 4.31 -6.03
C GLY A 38 7.97 3.83 -7.31
N ALA A 39 7.43 2.79 -7.94
CA ALA A 39 8.01 2.13 -9.11
C ALA A 39 9.55 2.00 -9.05
N CYS A 40 10.10 1.52 -7.92
CA CYS A 40 11.54 1.41 -7.74
C CYS A 40 12.17 0.62 -8.91
N PRO A 41 13.10 1.20 -9.71
CA PRO A 41 13.61 0.57 -10.92
C PRO A 41 14.52 -0.64 -10.65
N TYR A 42 14.86 -0.87 -9.38
CA TYR A 42 15.76 -1.95 -8.95
C TYR A 42 15.02 -3.16 -8.37
N GLY A 43 13.69 -3.16 -8.38
CA GLY A 43 12.89 -4.24 -7.80
C GLY A 43 12.42 -3.96 -6.37
N GLY A 44 12.22 -5.04 -5.62
CA GLY A 44 11.82 -5.00 -4.21
C GLY A 44 10.31 -4.91 -3.99
N ALA A 45 9.93 -4.32 -2.86
CA ALA A 45 8.55 -4.30 -2.40
C ALA A 45 7.59 -3.63 -3.40
N ASP A 46 8.02 -2.52 -4.03
CA ASP A 46 7.23 -1.78 -5.02
C ASP A 46 6.86 -2.67 -6.21
N THR A 47 7.85 -3.34 -6.81
CA THR A 47 7.63 -4.26 -7.93
C THR A 47 6.77 -5.45 -7.52
N ILE A 48 7.02 -6.02 -6.35
CA ILE A 48 6.23 -7.14 -5.81
C ILE A 48 4.76 -6.73 -5.68
N ALA A 49 4.48 -5.54 -5.14
CA ALA A 49 3.12 -5.07 -4.94
C ALA A 49 2.41 -4.74 -6.25
N GLY A 50 3.08 -4.04 -7.18
CA GLY A 50 2.52 -3.75 -8.51
C GLY A 50 2.13 -5.03 -9.25
N ASP A 51 3.00 -6.03 -9.24
CA ASP A 51 2.74 -7.35 -9.83
C ASP A 51 1.55 -8.10 -9.17
N ILE A 52 1.40 -8.02 -7.85
CA ILE A 52 0.28 -8.66 -7.13
C ILE A 52 -1.02 -7.95 -7.49
N ALA A 53 -1.02 -6.62 -7.41
CA ALA A 53 -2.17 -5.79 -7.71
C ALA A 53 -2.66 -6.01 -9.15
N ALA A 54 -1.75 -5.99 -10.12
CA ALA A 54 -2.08 -6.26 -11.52
C ALA A 54 -2.67 -7.67 -11.71
N ARG A 55 -2.09 -8.69 -11.05
CA ARG A 55 -2.60 -10.07 -11.13
C ARG A 55 -3.99 -10.24 -10.51
N TRP A 56 -4.33 -9.44 -9.50
CA TRP A 56 -5.65 -9.47 -8.88
C TRP A 56 -6.68 -8.63 -9.63
N GLY A 57 -6.27 -7.85 -10.63
CA GLY A 57 -7.15 -6.91 -11.34
C GLY A 57 -7.38 -5.60 -10.59
N CYS A 58 -6.56 -5.29 -9.58
CA CYS A 58 -6.56 -3.99 -8.92
C CYS A 58 -5.92 -2.93 -9.84
N ALA A 59 -6.28 -1.66 -9.64
CA ALA A 59 -5.56 -0.57 -10.27
C ALA A 59 -4.14 -0.44 -9.68
N VAL A 60 -3.14 -0.19 -10.53
CA VAL A 60 -1.76 0.09 -10.13
C VAL A 60 -1.44 1.54 -10.47
N ASP A 61 -0.99 2.30 -9.48
CA ASP A 61 -0.69 3.72 -9.56
C ASP A 61 0.81 3.93 -9.25
N GLU A 62 1.61 3.96 -10.32
CA GLU A 62 3.08 3.95 -10.28
C GLU A 62 3.66 5.37 -10.27
N HIS A 63 4.57 5.65 -9.34
CA HIS A 63 5.22 6.96 -9.17
C HIS A 63 6.75 6.82 -9.22
N PRO A 64 7.38 6.69 -10.40
CA PRO A 64 8.84 6.64 -10.50
C PRO A 64 9.45 7.99 -10.08
N ALA A 65 10.58 7.95 -9.37
CA ALA A 65 11.28 9.17 -8.98
C ALA A 65 12.08 9.76 -10.15
N ASP A 66 11.96 11.07 -10.39
CA ASP A 66 12.69 11.79 -11.45
C ASP A 66 14.11 12.16 -11.00
N TRP A 67 15.01 11.18 -11.07
CA TRP A 67 16.42 11.32 -10.69
C TRP A 67 17.19 12.27 -11.61
N ASP A 68 16.77 12.42 -12.87
CA ASP A 68 17.44 13.28 -13.84
C ASP A 68 17.18 14.76 -13.51
N MET A 69 15.95 15.10 -13.13
CA MET A 69 15.57 16.46 -12.77
C MET A 69 16.01 16.86 -11.36
N PHE A 70 15.81 15.99 -10.37
CA PHE A 70 15.95 16.36 -8.95
C PHE A 70 17.13 15.71 -8.23
N GLY A 71 17.87 14.81 -8.90
CA GLY A 71 18.98 14.08 -8.29
C GLY A 71 18.57 13.40 -6.98
N LYS A 72 19.34 13.61 -5.91
CA LYS A 72 19.09 12.99 -4.60
C LYS A 72 17.75 13.38 -3.96
N ALA A 73 17.15 14.50 -4.38
CA ALA A 73 15.86 14.96 -3.86
C ALA A 73 14.67 14.24 -4.52
N ALA A 74 14.87 13.56 -5.66
CA ALA A 74 13.80 12.89 -6.41
C ALA A 74 13.00 11.91 -5.56
N GLY A 75 13.68 11.04 -4.82
CA GLY A 75 13.04 10.05 -3.94
C GLY A 75 12.13 10.70 -2.88
N PRO A 76 12.65 11.63 -2.06
CA PRO A 76 11.85 12.38 -1.08
C PRO A 76 10.70 13.22 -1.66
N ILE A 77 10.88 13.84 -2.83
CA ILE A 77 9.82 14.60 -3.51
C ILE A 77 8.68 13.67 -3.91
N ARG A 78 9.00 12.60 -4.64
CA ARG A 78 8.03 11.58 -5.04
C ARG A 78 7.35 10.92 -3.84
N ASN A 79 8.08 10.65 -2.75
CA ASN A 79 7.48 10.13 -1.51
C ASN A 79 6.36 11.06 -0.99
N GLN A 80 6.60 12.37 -1.03
CA GLN A 80 5.58 13.35 -0.60
C GLN A 80 4.40 13.36 -1.57
N GLU A 81 4.66 13.37 -2.88
CA GLU A 81 3.60 13.34 -3.90
C GLU A 81 2.66 12.15 -3.71
N MET A 82 3.19 10.94 -3.51
CA MET A 82 2.36 9.75 -3.24
C MET A 82 1.51 9.88 -1.97
N VAL A 83 2.06 10.49 -0.91
CA VAL A 83 1.34 10.71 0.36
C VAL A 83 0.23 11.76 0.17
N ASP A 84 0.51 12.82 -0.57
CA ASP A 84 -0.43 13.92 -0.85
C ASP A 84 -1.63 13.48 -1.69
N LEU A 85 -1.52 12.36 -2.44
CA LEU A 85 -2.65 11.75 -3.16
C LEU A 85 -3.70 11.10 -2.23
N GLY A 86 -3.49 11.11 -0.91
CA GLY A 86 -4.49 10.68 0.08
C GLY A 86 -4.72 9.17 0.08
N ALA A 87 -3.73 8.41 0.55
CA ALA A 87 -3.92 6.96 0.79
C ALA A 87 -4.80 6.72 2.03
N ASP A 88 -5.62 5.66 1.98
CA ASP A 88 -6.42 5.23 3.14
C ASP A 88 -5.54 4.54 4.19
N VAL A 89 -4.41 3.97 3.75
CA VAL A 89 -3.45 3.22 4.56
C VAL A 89 -2.11 3.13 3.84
N CYS A 90 -1.02 3.08 4.61
CA CYS A 90 0.33 2.84 4.13
C CYS A 90 0.86 1.50 4.68
N LEU A 91 1.34 0.63 3.80
CA LEU A 91 2.01 -0.63 4.15
C LEU A 91 3.49 -0.51 3.79
N ALA A 92 4.34 -0.59 4.81
CA ALA A 92 5.77 -0.41 4.70
C ALA A 92 6.54 -1.72 4.88
N PHE A 93 7.49 -1.98 3.98
CA PHE A 93 8.35 -3.16 4.00
C PHE A 93 9.83 -2.74 4.08
N PRO A 94 10.30 -2.22 5.23
CA PRO A 94 11.65 -1.70 5.37
C PRO A 94 12.68 -2.79 5.66
N GLU A 95 13.93 -2.49 5.34
CA GLU A 95 15.11 -3.12 5.95
C GLU A 95 15.91 -2.06 6.74
N THR A 96 16.85 -2.48 7.60
CA THR A 96 17.67 -1.61 8.45
C THR A 96 18.30 -0.41 7.73
N GLY A 97 18.64 -0.55 6.43
CA GLY A 97 19.24 0.51 5.60
C GLY A 97 18.27 1.29 4.69
N SER A 98 16.97 1.03 4.75
CA SER A 98 15.98 1.53 3.79
C SER A 98 15.55 2.97 4.05
N ARG A 99 16.49 3.92 3.93
CA ARG A 99 16.27 5.36 4.21
C ARG A 99 15.06 5.94 3.47
N GLY A 100 14.87 5.59 2.20
CA GLY A 100 13.75 6.07 1.39
C GLY A 100 12.39 5.56 1.90
N THR A 101 12.34 4.31 2.37
CA THR A 101 11.15 3.71 2.98
C THR A 101 10.78 4.41 4.27
N TRP A 102 11.76 4.59 5.17
CA TRP A 102 11.54 5.28 6.44
C TRP A 102 11.15 6.76 6.26
N ASP A 103 11.67 7.42 5.23
CA ASP A 103 11.20 8.76 4.86
C ASP A 103 9.72 8.76 4.47
N CYS A 104 9.28 7.80 3.65
CA CYS A 104 7.87 7.68 3.23
C CYS A 104 6.95 7.36 4.42
N VAL A 105 7.36 6.43 5.30
CA VAL A 105 6.64 6.10 6.56
C VAL A 105 6.39 7.36 7.38
N ARG A 106 7.43 8.13 7.68
CA ARG A 106 7.33 9.35 8.47
C ARG A 106 6.40 10.39 7.82
N ARG A 107 6.40 10.51 6.49
CA ARG A 107 5.50 11.42 5.76
C ARG A 107 4.05 10.95 5.86
N ALA A 108 3.79 9.65 5.70
CA ALA A 108 2.46 9.07 5.85
C ALA A 108 1.92 9.29 7.27
N GLU A 109 2.72 9.04 8.29
CA GLU A 109 2.36 9.30 9.70
C GLU A 109 2.03 10.78 9.94
N ASN A 110 2.87 11.69 9.44
CA ASN A 110 2.65 13.14 9.55
C ASN A 110 1.37 13.61 8.83
N ALA A 111 0.97 12.91 7.77
CA ALA A 111 -0.28 13.17 7.05
C ALA A 111 -1.51 12.51 7.71
N GLY A 112 -1.33 11.81 8.84
CA GLY A 112 -2.41 11.08 9.52
C GLY A 112 -2.84 9.80 8.81
N ILE A 113 -2.02 9.28 7.89
CA ILE A 113 -2.25 8.01 7.21
C ILE A 113 -1.79 6.87 8.13
N PRO A 114 -2.67 5.91 8.48
CA PRO A 114 -2.31 4.76 9.29
C PRO A 114 -1.24 3.93 8.59
N VAL A 115 -0.17 3.59 9.33
CA VAL A 115 0.97 2.85 8.79
C VAL A 115 1.08 1.46 9.43
N GLY A 116 1.25 0.44 8.61
CA GLY A 116 1.63 -0.91 9.02
C GLY A 116 3.05 -1.22 8.57
N VAL A 117 3.89 -1.71 9.47
CA VAL A 117 5.30 -2.03 9.18
C VAL A 117 5.49 -3.53 9.25
N ASP A 118 6.18 -4.08 8.24
CA ASP A 118 6.69 -5.46 8.25
C ASP A 118 5.60 -6.49 8.56
N TYR A 119 4.39 -6.32 7.98
CA TYR A 119 3.22 -7.23 8.08
C TYR A 119 2.75 -7.64 9.49
N THR A 120 3.45 -7.25 10.56
CA THR A 120 3.21 -7.60 11.96
C THR A 120 2.16 -6.72 12.62
N ALA A 121 1.90 -5.54 12.04
CA ALA A 121 0.83 -4.65 12.44
C ALA A 121 0.07 -4.19 11.19
N ILE A 122 -1.22 -4.54 11.12
CA ILE A 122 -2.08 -4.10 10.02
C ILE A 122 -3.00 -3.00 10.56
N PRO A 123 -2.81 -1.76 10.12
CA PRO A 123 -3.53 -0.62 10.68
C PRO A 123 -4.97 -0.58 10.17
N VAL A 124 -5.84 0.09 10.95
CA VAL A 124 -7.20 0.42 10.53
C VAL A 124 -7.12 1.57 9.51
N PRO A 125 -7.69 1.45 8.29
CA PRO A 125 -7.69 2.52 7.30
C PRO A 125 -8.44 3.77 7.78
N THR A 126 -8.05 4.96 7.31
CA THR A 126 -8.71 6.25 7.66
C THR A 126 -10.19 6.26 7.32
N ASN A 127 -10.56 5.71 6.17
CA ASN A 127 -11.95 5.46 5.78
C ASN A 127 -12.35 4.03 6.20
N ALA A 128 -12.88 3.90 7.41
CA ALA A 128 -13.38 2.63 7.96
C ALA A 128 -14.71 2.18 7.32
N VAL A 129 -15.02 2.58 6.08
CA VAL A 129 -16.20 2.16 5.32
C VAL A 129 -15.75 1.73 3.92
N ARG A 130 -16.17 0.54 3.49
CA ARG A 130 -15.78 -0.07 2.22
C ARG A 130 -17.00 -0.45 1.38
N LEU A 131 -16.85 -0.42 0.06
CA LEU A 131 -17.88 -0.91 -0.88
C LEU A 131 -17.72 -2.42 -1.08
N ALA A 132 -18.73 -3.19 -0.73
CA ALA A 132 -18.79 -4.63 -0.94
C ALA A 132 -20.01 -4.99 -1.80
N ARG A 133 -19.93 -6.09 -2.56
CA ARG A 133 -21.14 -6.66 -3.17
C ARG A 133 -21.96 -7.37 -2.10
N ASP A 134 -23.21 -6.95 -1.95
CA ASP A 134 -24.17 -7.65 -1.14
C ASP A 134 -24.47 -9.03 -1.75
N VAL A 135 -24.38 -10.09 -0.93
CA VAL A 135 -24.49 -11.48 -1.41
C VAL A 135 -25.91 -11.81 -1.87
N ALA A 136 -26.93 -11.14 -1.32
CA ALA A 136 -28.32 -11.39 -1.65
C ALA A 136 -28.77 -10.66 -2.93
N THR A 137 -28.31 -9.42 -3.11
CA THR A 137 -28.79 -8.52 -4.18
C THR A 137 -27.80 -8.30 -5.30
N GLY A 138 -26.52 -8.61 -5.10
CA GLY A 138 -25.42 -8.34 -6.04
C GLY A 138 -25.04 -6.87 -6.17
N ASN A 139 -25.75 -5.97 -5.48
CA ASN A 139 -25.52 -4.53 -5.50
C ASN A 139 -24.31 -4.14 -4.64
N LEU A 140 -23.69 -3.01 -4.98
CA LEU A 140 -22.63 -2.43 -4.14
C LEU A 140 -23.27 -1.74 -2.93
N VAL A 141 -22.82 -2.09 -1.73
CA VAL A 141 -23.25 -1.51 -0.46
C VAL A 141 -22.05 -1.02 0.35
N GLN A 142 -22.24 0.02 1.14
CA GLN A 142 -21.25 0.49 2.11
C GLN A 142 -21.33 -0.33 3.40
N ILE A 143 -20.21 -0.92 3.82
CA ILE A 143 -20.10 -1.66 5.08
C ILE A 143 -18.90 -1.15 5.90
N PRO A 144 -18.93 -1.23 7.24
CA PRO A 144 -17.76 -0.96 8.05
C PRO A 144 -16.57 -1.83 7.64
N TRP A 145 -15.38 -1.25 7.62
CA TRP A 145 -14.14 -2.00 7.48
C TRP A 145 -13.96 -2.83 8.74
N THR A 146 -14.01 -4.15 8.57
CA THR A 146 -13.61 -5.12 9.59
C THR A 146 -12.39 -5.88 9.07
N PRO A 147 -11.31 -5.93 9.87
CA PRO A 147 -10.19 -6.79 9.54
C PRO A 147 -10.65 -8.25 9.51
N LEU A 148 -10.04 -9.07 8.65
CA LEU A 148 -10.16 -10.51 8.81
C LEU A 148 -9.55 -10.87 10.19
N GLN A 149 -10.25 -11.63 11.02
CA GLN A 149 -9.61 -12.17 12.23
C GLN A 149 -8.46 -13.08 11.77
N THR A 150 -7.22 -12.66 12.01
CA THR A 150 -6.08 -13.55 11.91
C THR A 150 -6.17 -14.55 13.05
N ASN A 151 -6.61 -15.77 12.77
CA ASN A 151 -6.31 -16.89 13.65
C ASN A 151 -4.80 -17.14 13.54
N HIS A 152 -4.02 -16.39 14.32
CA HIS A 152 -2.65 -16.78 14.63
C HIS A 152 -2.74 -17.93 15.63
N THR A 153 -2.74 -19.17 15.12
CA THR A 153 -2.39 -20.38 15.88
C THR A 153 -0.98 -20.78 15.57
#